data_AF-A0A6G1YVT6-F1
#
_entry.id   AF-A0A6G1YVT6-F1
#
_cell.length_a   1.000
_cell.length_b   1.000
_cell.length_c   1.000
_cell.angle_alpha   90.00
_cell.angle_beta   90.00
_cell.angle_gamma   90.00
#
_symmetry.space_group_name_H-M   'P 1'
#
loop_
_entity.id
_entity.type
_entity.pdbx_description
1 polymer ?
#
loop_
_entity_poly.entity_id
_entity_poly.type
_entity_poly.pdbx_seq_one_letter_code
_entity_poly.pdbx_strand_id
1 'polypeptide(L)' 'MSGSESLGSVSYECMRCGTPVTVEDLSRLPEIKCICGFRVFRKSRQPIVKQLKAI' A
#
# COMPACT_ATOMS: atom_id res chain seq x y z
N MET A 1 -25.48 -7.00 -3.23
CA MET A 1 -24.52 -7.75 -4.07
C MET A 1 -23.49 -6.71 -4.49
N SER A 2 -22.25 -6.67 -4.00
CA SER A 2 -21.29 -7.75 -3.85
C SER A 2 -20.17 -7.35 -2.87
N GLY A 3 -19.89 -8.23 -1.90
CA GLY A 3 -18.57 -8.49 -1.32
C GLY A 3 -17.73 -7.31 -0.80
N SER A 4 -18.12 -6.74 0.34
CA SER A 4 -17.19 -6.00 1.20
C SER A 4 -16.35 -7.00 2.01
N GLU A 5 -15.29 -7.56 1.40
CA GLU A 5 -14.21 -8.15 2.19
C GLU A 5 -13.34 -7.00 2.70
N SER A 6 -13.38 -6.75 4.01
CA SER A 6 -12.63 -5.70 4.71
C SER A 6 -11.13 -6.01 4.78
N LEU A 7 -10.53 -6.33 3.64
CA LEU A 7 -9.08 -6.29 3.41
C LEU A 7 -8.68 -4.81 3.43
N GLY A 8 -8.44 -4.29 4.64
CA GLY A 8 -8.15 -2.87 4.88
C GLY A 8 -7.27 -2.26 3.81
N SER A 9 -7.71 -1.11 3.29
CA SER A 9 -7.08 -0.32 2.23
C SER A 9 -5.55 -0.42 2.28
N VAL A 10 -5.00 -1.30 1.43
CA VAL A 10 -3.56 -1.55 1.40
C VAL A 10 -2.88 -0.28 0.92
N SER A 11 -2.15 0.39 1.81
CA SER A 11 -1.34 1.54 1.45
C SER A 11 0.07 1.10 1.06
N TYR A 12 0.57 1.70 0.01
CA TYR A 12 1.93 1.59 -0.46
C TYR A 12 2.67 2.88 -0.17
N GLU A 13 3.99 2.82 -0.06
CA GLU A 13 4.82 3.99 0.20
C GLU A 13 5.96 4.04 -0.81
N CYS A 14 6.19 5.21 -1.41
CA CYS A 14 7.28 5.37 -2.37
C CYS A 14 8.64 5.34 -1.65
N MET A 15 9.58 4.53 -2.15
CA MET A 15 10.92 4.41 -1.57
C MET A 15 11.76 5.70 -1.66
N ARG A 16 11.39 6.66 -2.53
CA ARG A 16 12.16 7.90 -2.75
C ARG A 16 11.63 9.11 -2.00
N CYS A 17 10.31 9.31 -1.99
CA CYS A 17 9.67 10.47 -1.36
C CYS A 17 8.82 10.12 -0.13
N GLY A 18 8.65 8.84 0.20
CA GLY A 18 7.87 8.42 1.37
C GLY A 18 6.37 8.71 1.30
N THR A 19 5.86 9.13 0.13
CA THR A 19 4.44 9.46 -0.03
C THR A 19 3.60 8.19 0.07
N PRO A 20 2.60 8.13 0.97
CA PRO A 20 1.66 7.02 1.03
C PRO A 20 0.67 7.13 -0.14
N VAL A 21 0.45 6.03 -0.85
CA VAL A 21 -0.44 5.94 -2.01
C VAL A 21 -1.30 4.69 -1.87
N THR A 22 -2.59 4.77 -2.20
CA THR A 22 -3.50 3.61 -2.09
C THR A 22 -3.48 2.76 -3.35
N VAL A 23 -3.93 1.49 -3.26
CA VAL A 23 -4.06 0.62 -4.43
C VAL A 23 -5.01 1.21 -5.48
N GLU A 24 -6.04 1.91 -5.02
CA GLU A 24 -7.05 2.54 -5.87
C GLU A 24 -6.47 3.68 -6.70
N ASP A 25 -5.52 4.43 -6.15
CA ASP A 25 -4.81 5.47 -6.90
C ASP A 25 -3.87 4.87 -7.95
N LEU A 26 -3.21 3.75 -7.62
CA LEU A 26 -2.33 3.01 -8.53
C LEU A 26 -3.08 2.35 -9.69
N SER A 27 -4.31 1.87 -9.47
CA SER A 27 -5.12 1.21 -10.49
C SER A 27 -5.79 2.16 -11.47
N ARG A 28 -5.93 3.46 -11.11
CA ARG A 28 -6.45 4.51 -11.99
C ARG A 28 -5.42 5.00 -13.01
N LEU A 29 -4.14 4.81 -12.73
CA LEU A 29 -3.04 5.22 -13.59
C LEU A 29 -2.68 4.08 -14.55
N PRO A 30 -2.43 4.36 -15.85
CA PRO A 30 -2.02 3.33 -16.81
C PRO A 30 -0.63 2.75 -16.52
N GLU A 31 0.19 3.43 -15.71
CA GLU A 31 1.48 2.97 -15.22
C GLU A 31 1.60 3.18 -13.71
N ILE A 32 2.23 2.22 -13.02
CA ILE A 32 2.54 2.33 -11.60
C ILE A 32 3.73 3.30 -11.41
N LYS A 33 3.42 4.56 -11.09
CA LYS A 33 4.39 5.65 -10.92
C LYS A 33 3.98 6.51 -9.74
N CYS A 34 4.97 6.95 -8.98
CA CYS A 34 4.77 8.01 -7.99
C CYS A 34 4.84 9.38 -8.69
N ILE A 35 4.28 10.42 -8.06
CA ILE A 35 4.41 11.83 -8.50
C ILE A 35 5.87 12.28 -8.71
N CYS A 36 6.83 11.60 -8.05
CA CYS A 36 8.27 11.86 -8.20
C CYS A 36 8.93 11.11 -9.39
N GLY A 37 8.15 10.36 -10.18
CA GLY A 37 8.63 9.55 -11.30
C GLY A 37 9.23 8.19 -10.93
N PHE A 38 9.34 7.87 -9.64
CA PHE A 38 9.86 6.58 -9.16
C PHE A 38 8.80 5.48 -9.21
N ARG A 39 9.21 4.24 -9.49
CA ARG A 39 8.29 3.09 -9.70
C ARG A 39 8.28 2.05 -8.58
N VAL A 40 9.19 2.16 -7.60
CA VAL A 40 9.32 1.17 -6.52
C VAL A 40 8.58 1.66 -5.28
N PHE A 41 7.64 0.84 -4.82
CA PHE A 41 6.84 1.08 -3.63
C PHE A 41 7.01 -0.06 -2.62
N ARG A 42 7.03 0.26 -1.33
CA ARG A 42 6.96 -0.71 -0.23
C ARG A 42 5.52 -0.82 0.27
N LYS A 43 5.05 -2.03 0.57
CA LYS A 43 3.75 -2.23 1.22
C LYS A 43 3.82 -1.79 2.68
N SER A 44 2.89 -0.94 3.12
CA SER A 44 2.84 -0.52 4.51
C SER A 44 2.51 -1.70 5.43
N ARG A 45 3.00 -1.65 6.66
CA ARG A 45 2.67 -2.65 7.67
C ARG A 45 1.19 -2.52 8.01
N GLN A 46 0.46 -3.63 7.92
CA GLN A 46 -0.93 -3.66 8.36
C GLN A 46 -1.04 -3.24 9.83
N PRO A 47 -2.11 -2.53 10.22
CA PRO A 47 -2.31 -2.07 11.60
C PRO A 47 -2.61 -3.21 12.59
N ILE A 48 -2.75 -4.44 12.10
CA ILE A 48 -3.00 -5.64 12.90
C ILE A 48 -1.75 -5.95 13.74
N VAL A 49 -1.93 -6.02 15.06
CA VAL A 49 -0.87 -6.40 16.00
C VAL A 49 -0.45 -7.83 15.73
N LYS A 50 0.83 -8.02 15.38
CA LYS A 50 1.43 -9.35 15.26
C LYS A 50 1.98 -9.77 16.61
N GLN A 51 1.44 -10.84 17.19
CA GLN A 51 2.02 -11.48 18.38
C GLN A 51 3.23 -12.31 17.94
N LEU A 52 4.39 -12.01 18.53
CA LEU A 52 5.63 -12.74 18.31
C LEU A 52 5.99 -13.47 19.61
N LYS A 53 6.30 -14.77 19.53
CA LYS A 53 6.86 -15.50 20.66
C LYS A 53 8.29 -15.02 20.90
N ALA A 54 8.61 -14.73 22.16
CA ALA A 54 9.95 -14.33 22.56
C ALA A 54 10.76 -15.59 22.90
N ILE A 55 11.18 -16.34 21.86
CA ILE A 55 11.88 -17.64 21.96
C ILE A 55 10.98 -18.75 22.54
#